data_AF-Q6N7M3-F1
#
_entry.id   AF-Q6N7M3-F1
#
_cell.length_a   1.000
_cell.length_b   1.000
_cell.length_c   1.000
_cell.angle_alpha   90.00
_cell.angle_beta   90.00
_cell.angle_gamma   90.00
#
_symmetry.space_group_name_H-M   'P 1'
#
loop_
_entity.id
_entity.type
_entity.pdbx_description
1 polymer ?
#
loop_
_entity_poly.entity_id
_entity_poly.type
_entity_poly.pdbx_seq_one_letter_code
_entity_poly.pdbx_strand_id
1 'polypeptide(L)'
;MKPPPRIKQTFRLSAELSRDLADYARRRRVAQGDVVQAALSSHLSPDGADRLEAALARRLDRMTRQIDRLERHIMISNETLALFVRFWLTAVPPLPDSAQAAAQAKGRERFEGFVETLGRRLAKGRSFADEIVQDVPATTSADPDEE
;
A
#
# COMPACT_ATOMS: atom_id res chain seq x y z
N MET A 1 10.17 -43.52 -23.90
CA MET A 1 9.16 -42.82 -24.73
C MET A 1 9.88 -42.15 -25.88
N LYS A 2 9.47 -42.37 -27.14
CA LYS A 2 10.15 -41.79 -28.31
C LYS A 2 9.84 -40.28 -28.35
N PRO A 3 10.82 -39.39 -28.63
CA PRO A 3 10.54 -37.97 -28.73
C PRO A 3 9.53 -37.70 -29.86
N PRO A 4 8.66 -36.68 -29.72
CA PRO A 4 7.68 -36.33 -30.75
C PRO A 4 8.39 -35.96 -32.06
N PRO A 5 7.74 -36.21 -33.22
CA PRO A 5 8.33 -35.89 -34.51
C PRO A 5 8.59 -34.38 -34.64
N ARG A 6 9.79 -34.00 -35.10
CA ARG A 6 10.18 -32.60 -35.35
C ARG A 6 10.18 -32.32 -36.85
N ILE A 7 9.57 -31.21 -37.27
CA ILE A 7 9.53 -30.75 -38.67
C ILE A 7 10.42 -29.51 -38.79
N LYS A 8 11.37 -29.52 -39.74
CA LYS A 8 12.23 -28.35 -40.01
C LYS A 8 11.42 -27.27 -40.73
N GLN A 9 11.37 -26.07 -40.16
CA GLN A 9 10.79 -24.89 -40.78
C GLN A 9 11.87 -23.83 -40.98
N THR A 10 11.82 -23.13 -42.13
CA THR A 10 12.76 -22.06 -42.46
C THR A 10 11.97 -20.77 -42.66
N PHE A 11 12.23 -19.77 -41.84
CA PHE A 11 11.63 -18.44 -41.89
C PHE A 11 12.73 -17.39 -41.78
N ARG A 12 12.46 -16.17 -42.25
CA ARG A 12 13.39 -15.04 -42.14
C ARG A 12 13.05 -14.24 -40.90
N LEU A 13 14.07 -13.87 -40.14
CA LEU A 13 13.97 -12.94 -39.01
C LEU A 13 14.64 -11.62 -39.41
N SER A 14 14.23 -10.51 -38.79
CA SER A 14 14.99 -9.26 -38.91
C SER A 14 16.40 -9.45 -38.32
N ALA A 15 17.36 -8.69 -38.82
CA ALA A 15 18.74 -8.77 -38.34
C ALA A 15 18.85 -8.46 -36.83
N GLU A 16 18.03 -7.53 -36.34
CA GLU A 16 17.92 -7.20 -34.92
C GLU A 16 17.40 -8.38 -34.09
N LEU A 17 16.25 -8.94 -34.47
CA LEU A 17 15.66 -10.07 -33.74
C LEU A 17 16.56 -11.31 -33.75
N SER A 18 17.30 -11.54 -34.85
CA SER A 18 18.27 -12.62 -34.91
C SER A 18 19.43 -12.43 -33.93
N ARG A 19 19.88 -11.18 -33.71
CA ARG A 19 20.91 -10.88 -32.70
C ARG A 19 20.36 -11.07 -31.30
N ASP A 20 19.17 -10.56 -31.02
CA ASP A 20 18.52 -10.69 -29.71
C ASP A 20 18.28 -12.15 -29.32
N LEU A 21 17.82 -12.97 -30.27
CA LEU A 21 17.64 -14.40 -30.07
C LEU A 21 18.96 -15.10 -29.76
N ALA A 22 20.04 -14.78 -30.50
CA ALA A 22 21.36 -15.33 -30.27
C ALA A 22 21.91 -14.96 -28.89
N ASP A 23 21.74 -13.69 -28.50
CA ASP A 23 22.17 -13.17 -27.21
C ASP A 23 21.38 -13.78 -26.05
N TYR A 24 20.06 -13.89 -26.19
CA TYR A 24 19.20 -14.52 -25.20
C TYR A 24 19.56 -16.00 -25.01
N ALA A 25 19.67 -16.75 -26.11
CA ALA A 25 20.04 -18.16 -26.09
C ALA A 25 21.43 -18.38 -25.45
N ARG A 26 22.40 -17.51 -25.77
CA ARG A 26 23.74 -17.53 -25.17
C ARG A 26 23.69 -17.26 -23.66
N ARG A 27 22.97 -16.23 -23.22
CA ARG A 27 22.82 -15.89 -21.78
C ARG A 27 22.17 -17.03 -21.00
N ARG A 28 21.19 -17.71 -21.59
CA ARG A 28 20.45 -18.82 -20.97
C ARG A 28 21.08 -20.19 -21.18
N ARG A 29 22.17 -20.29 -21.95
CA ARG A 29 22.86 -21.56 -22.33
C ARG A 29 21.91 -22.60 -22.94
N VAL A 30 21.03 -22.16 -23.82
CA VAL A 30 20.06 -23.01 -24.55
C VAL A 30 20.20 -22.83 -26.06
N ALA A 31 19.72 -23.78 -26.86
CA ALA A 31 19.72 -23.63 -28.32
C ALA A 31 18.67 -22.60 -28.77
N GLN A 32 18.98 -21.82 -29.80
CA GLN A 32 18.03 -20.84 -30.35
C GLN A 32 16.70 -21.49 -30.79
N GLY A 33 16.76 -22.69 -31.35
CA GLY A 33 15.57 -23.45 -31.75
C GLY A 33 14.65 -23.79 -30.57
N ASP A 34 15.22 -24.07 -29.39
CA ASP A 34 14.44 -24.37 -28.20
C ASP A 34 13.79 -23.10 -27.63
N VAL A 35 14.47 -21.96 -27.73
CA VAL A 35 13.89 -20.64 -27.39
C VAL A 35 12.71 -20.33 -28.31
N VAL A 36 12.87 -20.50 -29.62
CA VAL A 36 11.80 -20.27 -30.60
C VAL A 36 10.63 -21.23 -30.35
N GLN A 37 10.91 -22.50 -30.12
CA GLN A 37 9.88 -23.50 -29.82
C GLN A 37 9.11 -23.12 -28.55
N ALA A 38 9.80 -22.76 -27.47
CA ALA A 38 9.16 -22.34 -26.23
C ALA A 38 8.33 -21.07 -26.41
N ALA A 39 8.84 -20.08 -27.15
CA ALA A 39 8.14 -18.84 -27.44
C ALA A 39 6.86 -19.10 -28.28
N LEU A 40 6.95 -19.90 -29.33
CA LEU A 40 5.80 -20.28 -30.17
C LEU A 40 4.77 -21.10 -29.39
N SER A 41 5.22 -22.08 -28.59
CA SER A 41 4.31 -22.86 -27.74
C SER A 41 3.62 -21.98 -26.71
N SER A 42 4.32 -21.01 -26.11
CA SER A 42 3.71 -20.05 -25.19
C SER A 42 2.74 -19.10 -25.89
N HIS A 43 3.06 -18.64 -27.09
CA HIS A 43 2.26 -17.67 -27.84
C HIS A 43 0.99 -18.30 -28.42
N LEU A 44 1.08 -19.56 -28.86
CA LEU A 44 -0.05 -20.31 -29.41
C LEU A 44 -0.84 -21.07 -28.34
N SER A 45 -0.44 -21.00 -27.07
CA SER A 45 -1.20 -21.61 -25.98
C SER A 45 -2.42 -20.73 -25.66
N PRO A 46 -3.65 -21.26 -25.80
CA PRO A 46 -4.86 -20.50 -25.51
C PRO A 46 -4.95 -20.03 -24.05
N ASP A 47 -4.17 -20.62 -23.14
CA ASP A 47 -4.28 -20.38 -21.70
C ASP A 47 -3.24 -19.39 -21.15
N GLY A 48 -2.31 -18.90 -21.96
CA GLY A 48 -1.16 -18.12 -21.48
C GLY A 48 -1.55 -16.73 -20.96
N ALA A 49 -2.18 -15.94 -21.82
CA ALA A 49 -2.66 -14.59 -21.50
C ALA A 49 -3.80 -14.65 -20.48
N ASP A 50 -4.79 -15.52 -20.73
CA ASP A 50 -6.00 -15.67 -19.90
C ASP A 50 -5.69 -16.05 -18.45
N ARG A 51 -4.69 -16.92 -18.21
CA ARG A 51 -4.30 -17.29 -16.83
C ARG A 51 -3.64 -16.14 -16.08
N LEU A 52 -2.77 -15.37 -16.74
CA LEU A 52 -2.12 -14.22 -16.12
C LEU A 52 -3.16 -13.14 -15.81
N GLU A 53 -4.04 -12.85 -16.77
CA GLU A 53 -5.12 -11.89 -16.61
C GLU A 53 -6.07 -12.31 -15.47
N ALA A 54 -6.49 -13.57 -15.43
CA ALA A 54 -7.33 -14.09 -14.34
C ALA A 54 -6.62 -14.05 -12.97
N ALA A 55 -5.31 -14.29 -12.91
CA ALA A 55 -4.55 -14.19 -11.67
C ALA A 55 -4.44 -12.73 -11.18
N LEU A 56 -4.23 -11.78 -12.10
CA LEU A 56 -4.22 -10.35 -11.82
C LEU A 56 -5.60 -9.86 -11.35
N ALA A 57 -6.67 -10.23 -12.06
CA ALA A 57 -8.04 -9.89 -11.67
C ALA A 57 -8.37 -10.39 -10.26
N ARG A 58 -8.02 -11.64 -9.92
CA ARG A 58 -8.17 -12.19 -8.56
C ARG A 58 -7.33 -11.47 -7.51
N ARG A 59 -6.14 -10.97 -7.86
CA ARG A 59 -5.30 -10.20 -6.94
C ARG A 59 -5.90 -8.81 -6.69
N LEU A 60 -6.38 -8.15 -7.74
CA LEU A 60 -7.03 -6.86 -7.66
C LEU A 60 -8.31 -6.93 -6.83
N ASP A 61 -9.17 -7.93 -7.08
CA ASP A 61 -10.39 -8.15 -6.30
C ASP A 61 -10.09 -8.36 -4.79
N ARG A 62 -9.02 -9.11 -4.47
CA ARG A 62 -8.56 -9.23 -3.07
C ARG A 62 -8.08 -7.91 -2.49
N MET A 63 -7.35 -7.10 -3.26
CA MET A 63 -6.88 -5.77 -2.83
C MET A 63 -8.06 -4.84 -2.57
N THR A 64 -9.05 -4.81 -3.45
CA THR A 64 -10.27 -4.01 -3.25
C THR A 64 -10.96 -4.39 -1.95
N ARG A 65 -11.17 -5.68 -1.69
CA ARG A 65 -11.77 -6.12 -0.41
C ARG A 65 -10.94 -5.77 0.82
N GLN A 66 -9.61 -5.72 0.69
CA GLN A 66 -8.73 -5.28 1.77
C GLN A 66 -8.86 -3.77 2.01
N ILE A 67 -8.98 -2.98 0.94
CA ILE A 67 -9.20 -1.53 1.00
C ILE A 67 -10.55 -1.23 1.65
N ASP A 68 -11.64 -1.89 1.22
CA ASP A 68 -12.97 -1.69 1.81
C ASP A 68 -12.98 -2.00 3.32
N ARG A 69 -12.26 -3.04 3.73
CA ARG A 69 -12.11 -3.39 5.15
C ARG A 69 -11.30 -2.35 5.90
N LEU A 70 -10.22 -1.85 5.30
CA LEU A 70 -9.38 -0.82 5.88
C LEU A 70 -10.17 0.48 6.05
N GLU A 71 -10.96 0.88 5.04
CA GLU A 71 -11.86 2.03 5.11
C GLU A 71 -12.83 1.89 6.28
N ARG A 72 -13.47 0.72 6.44
CA ARG A 72 -14.35 0.46 7.59
C ARG A 72 -13.61 0.58 8.92
N HIS A 73 -12.39 0.04 9.03
CA HIS A 73 -11.58 0.16 10.25
C HIS A 73 -11.20 1.62 10.56
N ILE A 74 -10.88 2.41 9.53
CA ILE A 74 -10.58 3.84 9.66
C ILE A 74 -11.81 4.59 10.13
N MET A 75 -12.99 4.33 9.54
CA MET A 75 -14.25 4.95 9.97
C MET A 75 -14.51 4.66 11.45
N ILE A 76 -14.42 3.40 11.88
CA ILE A 76 -14.60 3.01 13.29
C ILE A 76 -13.58 3.69 14.20
N SER A 77 -12.32 3.78 13.77
CA SER A 77 -11.26 4.44 14.54
C SER A 77 -11.53 5.94 14.70
N ASN A 78 -11.99 6.61 13.63
CA ASN A 78 -12.37 8.02 13.66
C ASN A 78 -13.57 8.26 14.58
N GLU A 79 -14.61 7.42 14.51
CA GLU A 79 -15.78 7.47 15.39
C GLU A 79 -15.35 7.32 16.85
N THR A 80 -14.51 6.34 17.14
CA THR A 80 -13.99 6.06 18.49
C THR A 80 -13.17 7.23 19.03
N LEU A 81 -12.29 7.81 18.20
CA LEU A 81 -11.48 8.96 18.56
C LEU A 81 -12.35 10.19 18.82
N ALA A 82 -13.36 10.44 17.98
CA ALA A 82 -14.30 11.54 18.17
C ALA A 82 -15.07 11.40 19.50
N LEU A 83 -15.54 10.18 19.81
CA LEU A 83 -16.20 9.89 21.08
C LEU A 83 -15.25 10.05 22.27
N PHE A 84 -14.00 9.58 22.17
CA PHE A 84 -12.98 9.73 23.20
C PHE A 84 -12.68 11.21 23.48
N VAL A 85 -12.41 12.01 22.43
CA VAL A 85 -12.13 13.44 22.57
C VAL A 85 -13.32 14.16 23.18
N ARG A 86 -14.54 13.88 22.70
CA ARG A 86 -15.76 14.45 23.28
C ARG A 86 -15.89 14.10 24.75
N PHE A 87 -15.80 12.81 25.09
CA PHE A 87 -15.89 12.34 26.47
C PHE A 87 -14.84 13.00 27.34
N TRP A 88 -13.58 13.06 26.92
CA TRP A 88 -12.49 13.67 27.69
C TRP A 88 -12.70 15.17 27.92
N LEU A 89 -13.18 15.92 26.91
CA LEU A 89 -13.44 17.35 27.03
C LEU A 89 -14.71 17.68 27.82
N THR A 90 -15.66 16.73 27.91
CA THR A 90 -16.91 16.87 28.66
C THR A 90 -16.96 16.08 29.95
N ALA A 91 -15.91 15.32 30.29
CA ALA A 91 -15.82 14.57 31.53
C ALA A 91 -15.63 15.56 32.67
N VAL A 92 -16.71 15.78 33.42
CA VAL A 92 -16.69 16.65 34.60
C VAL A 92 -16.67 15.76 35.83
N PRO A 93 -15.80 16.01 36.83
CA PRO A 93 -15.93 15.39 38.15
C PRO A 93 -17.36 15.58 38.68
N PRO A 94 -17.88 14.70 39.57
CA PRO A 94 -19.21 14.89 40.14
C PRO A 94 -19.28 16.26 40.84
N LEU A 95 -20.02 17.17 40.22
CA LEU A 95 -20.34 18.49 40.73
C LEU A 95 -21.75 18.47 41.33
N PRO A 96 -22.07 19.40 42.26
CA PRO A 96 -23.45 19.65 42.65
C PRO A 96 -24.33 19.88 41.42
N ASP A 97 -25.58 19.39 41.42
CA ASP A 97 -26.50 19.44 40.26
C ASP A 97 -26.63 20.86 39.66
N SER A 98 -26.50 21.90 40.48
CA SER A 98 -26.54 23.31 40.06
C SER A 98 -25.37 23.74 39.15
N ALA A 99 -24.24 23.03 39.17
CA ALA A 99 -23.05 23.35 38.37
C ALA A 99 -22.87 22.44 37.14
N GLN A 100 -23.69 21.39 37.01
CA GLN A 100 -23.56 20.40 35.93
C GLN A 100 -23.83 21.00 34.54
N ALA A 101 -24.87 21.84 34.43
CA ALA A 101 -25.23 22.52 33.18
C ALA A 101 -24.12 23.46 32.68
N ALA A 102 -23.52 24.24 33.58
CA ALA A 102 -22.42 25.15 33.26
C ALA A 102 -21.18 24.38 32.79
N ALA A 103 -20.87 23.24 33.42
CA ALA A 103 -19.72 22.44 33.04
C ALA A 103 -19.91 21.73 31.69
N GLN A 104 -21.11 21.24 31.37
CA GLN A 104 -21.44 20.71 30.04
C GLN A 104 -21.36 21.79 28.94
N ALA A 105 -21.77 23.03 29.23
CA ALA A 105 -21.62 24.15 28.31
C ALA A 105 -20.14 24.43 28.04
N LYS A 106 -19.30 24.47 29.08
CA LYS A 106 -17.85 24.67 28.96
C LYS A 106 -17.16 23.52 28.18
N GLY A 107 -17.60 22.28 28.38
CA GLY A 107 -17.08 21.14 27.63
C GLY A 107 -17.38 21.22 26.12
N ARG A 108 -18.60 21.65 25.76
CA ARG A 108 -18.98 21.91 24.35
C ARG A 108 -18.15 23.03 23.73
N GLU A 109 -17.97 24.15 24.42
CA GLU A 109 -17.13 25.28 23.97
C GLU A 109 -15.69 24.81 23.66
N ARG A 110 -15.10 23.97 24.52
CA ARG A 110 -13.76 23.40 24.29
C ARG A 110 -13.72 22.47 23.09
N PHE A 111 -14.75 21.64 22.90
CA PHE A 111 -14.83 20.74 21.74
C PHE A 111 -14.91 21.52 20.42
N GLU A 112 -15.74 22.55 20.34
CA GLU A 112 -15.85 23.41 19.17
C GLU A 112 -14.51 24.09 18.83
N GLY A 113 -13.82 24.65 19.83
CA GLY A 113 -12.49 25.25 19.63
C GLY A 113 -11.41 24.25 19.19
N PHE A 114 -11.48 23.00 19.68
CA PHE A 114 -10.61 21.92 19.21
C PHE A 114 -10.86 21.60 17.72
N VAL A 115 -12.13 21.41 17.32
CA VAL A 115 -12.51 21.12 15.93
C VAL A 115 -12.03 22.22 14.99
N GLU A 116 -12.21 23.48 15.37
CA GLU A 116 -11.78 24.63 14.57
C GLU A 116 -10.25 24.67 14.40
N THR A 117 -9.50 24.41 15.47
CA THR A 117 -8.03 24.37 15.45
C THR A 117 -7.51 23.22 14.60
N LEU A 118 -8.13 22.04 14.71
CA LEU A 118 -7.82 20.88 13.89
C LEU A 118 -8.09 21.16 12.40
N GLY A 119 -9.24 21.76 12.07
CA GLY A 119 -9.60 22.15 10.71
C GLY A 119 -8.59 23.12 10.09
N ARG A 120 -8.18 24.16 10.83
CA ARG A 120 -7.13 25.10 10.39
C ARG A 120 -5.80 24.41 10.13
N ARG A 121 -5.44 23.42 10.93
CA ARG A 121 -4.19 22.68 10.80
C ARG A 121 -4.21 21.76 9.57
N LEU A 122 -5.30 21.01 9.37
CA LEU A 122 -5.48 20.15 8.19
C LEU A 122 -5.44 20.95 6.89
N ALA A 123 -6.08 22.11 6.84
CA ALA A 123 -6.06 23.00 5.67
C ALA A 123 -4.66 23.51 5.30
N LYS A 124 -3.72 23.58 6.27
CA LYS A 124 -2.32 23.95 6.03
C LYS A 124 -1.46 22.81 5.48
N GLY A 125 -2.01 21.58 5.36
CA GLY A 125 -1.35 20.43 4.74
C GLY A 125 -0.18 19.83 5.53
N ARG A 126 0.11 20.33 6.75
CA ARG A 126 1.11 19.73 7.64
C ARG A 126 0.48 18.59 8.41
N SER A 127 0.97 17.36 8.20
CA SER A 127 0.48 16.23 8.99
C SER A 127 1.03 16.33 10.41
N PHE A 128 0.24 15.91 11.40
CA PHE A 128 0.71 15.79 12.78
C PHE A 128 1.89 14.82 12.91
N ALA A 129 1.97 13.82 12.02
CA ALA A 129 3.08 12.88 11.96
C ALA A 129 4.41 13.56 11.57
N ASP A 130 4.38 14.57 10.69
CA ASP A 130 5.60 15.29 10.27
C ASP A 130 6.20 16.10 11.42
N GLU A 131 5.38 16.58 12.35
CA GLU A 131 5.86 17.33 13.54
C GLU A 131 6.40 16.41 14.63
N ILE A 132 5.76 15.26 14.90
CA ILE A 132 6.28 14.29 15.89
C ILE A 132 7.63 13.71 15.47
N VAL A 133 7.83 13.43 14.18
CA VAL A 133 9.12 12.89 13.68
C VAL A 133 10.26 13.90 13.87
N GLN A 134 9.96 15.21 13.89
CA GLN A 134 10.95 16.26 14.15
C GLN A 134 11.27 16.44 15.65
N ASP A 135 10.33 16.10 16.53
CA ASP A 135 10.47 16.27 17.99
C ASP A 135 11.08 15.06 18.71
N VAL A 136 11.48 13.99 18.00
CA VAL A 136 12.30 12.92 18.59
C VAL A 136 13.78 13.30 18.42
N PRO A 137 14.46 13.87 19.44
CA PRO A 137 15.90 14.05 19.35
C PRO A 137 16.53 12.67 19.18
N ALA A 138 17.36 12.54 18.15
CA ALA A 138 18.29 11.42 18.06
C ALA A 138 19.16 11.49 19.31
N THR A 139 18.83 10.72 20.33
CA THR A 139 19.75 10.36 21.40
C THR A 139 20.78 9.44 20.73
N THR A 140 21.68 10.04 19.95
CA THR A 140 22.96 9.44 19.63
C THR A 140 23.64 9.27 20.97
N SER A 141 23.73 8.01 21.38
CA SER A 141 24.68 7.50 22.34
C SER A 141 26.06 8.10 22.02
N ALA A 142 26.42 9.18 22.70
CA ALA A 142 27.80 9.56 22.86
C ALA A 142 28.36 8.62 23.91
N ASP A 143 29.04 7.58 23.44
CA ASP A 143 29.97 6.78 24.23
C ASP A 143 31.06 7.74 24.75
N PRO A 144 31.27 7.87 26.07
CA PRO A 144 32.43 8.57 26.58
C PRO A 144 33.55 7.54 26.79
N ASP A 145 34.35 7.34 25.75
CA ASP A 145 35.73 6.89 25.92
C ASP A 145 36.63 8.14 26.01
N GLU A 146 37.69 8.02 26.84
CA GLU A 146 38.82 8.95 27.10
C GLU A 146 38.71 9.83 28.36
N GLU A 147 39.17 9.30 29.52
CA GLU A 147 40.55 9.48 30.03
C GLU A 147 40.86 8.52 31.19
#